data_AF-A0A7X9MV32-F1
#
_entry.id   AF-A0A7X9MV32-F1
#
_cell.length_a   1.000
_cell.length_b   1.000
_cell.length_c   1.000
_cell.angle_alpha   90.00
_cell.angle_beta   90.00
_cell.angle_gamma   90.00
#
_symmetry.space_group_name_H-M   'P 1'
#
loop_
_entity.id
_entity.type
_entity.pdbx_description
1 polymer ?
#
loop_
_entity_poly.entity_id
_entity_poly.type
_entity_poly.pdbx_seq_one_letter_code
_entity_poly.pdbx_strand_id
1 'polypeptide(L)'
;MTVTNVSVQPHNGPSGINGWLILPLIGLLYAPFHYLLRFFSHIITYLTNNIWVTMIELDVSKGQQIFISVTIVVYSLILLLTIVISTILIFHFFKKKRSLPKHMILYYIATAACKFVFGFAFVYISNLLYGVNHEERFEFAAVSMMSFILTFIWANYFNESQRVHNTFIH
;
A
#
# COMPACT_ATOMS: atom_id res chain seq x y z
N MET A 1 -20.17 43.06 32.80
CA MET A 1 -20.08 42.10 31.69
C MET A 1 -18.62 41.73 31.52
N THR A 2 -18.21 40.61 32.11
CA THR A 2 -16.81 40.14 32.10
C THR A 2 -16.60 39.33 30.83
N VAL A 3 -15.89 39.91 29.86
CA VAL A 3 -15.45 39.21 28.65
C VAL A 3 -14.34 38.26 29.08
N THR A 4 -14.67 36.97 29.23
CA THR A 4 -13.68 35.92 29.40
C THR A 4 -12.92 35.76 28.09
N ASN A 5 -11.75 36.41 28.01
CA ASN A 5 -10.74 36.09 27.01
C ASN A 5 -10.34 34.62 27.21
N VAL A 6 -10.94 33.72 26.44
CA VAL A 6 -10.46 32.36 26.29
C VAL A 6 -9.14 32.47 25.52
N SER A 7 -8.04 32.53 26.26
CA SER A 7 -6.71 32.41 25.67
C SER A 7 -6.64 31.04 24.99
N VAL A 8 -6.64 31.05 23.65
CA VAL A 8 -6.27 29.88 22.86
C VAL A 8 -4.83 29.56 23.28
N GLN A 9 -4.68 28.54 24.12
CA GLN A 9 -3.38 28.03 24.54
C GLN A 9 -2.57 27.75 23.27
N PRO A 10 -1.38 28.35 23.08
CA PRO A 10 -0.54 28.01 21.95
C PRO A 10 -0.28 26.50 22.01
N HIS A 11 -0.39 25.81 20.87
CA HIS A 11 0.01 24.41 20.75
C HIS A 11 1.52 24.34 21.05
N ASN A 12 1.87 24.14 22.32
CA ASN A 12 3.24 24.05 22.79
C ASN A 12 3.80 22.68 22.39
N GLY A 13 4.23 22.57 21.14
CA GLY A 13 4.82 21.35 20.61
C GLY A 13 5.17 21.45 19.12
N PRO A 14 6.04 20.55 18.63
CA PRO A 14 6.41 20.52 17.22
C PRO A 14 5.18 20.39 16.31
N SER A 15 5.11 21.18 15.24
CA SER A 15 4.00 21.18 14.28
C SER A 15 4.51 21.36 12.84
N GLY A 16 3.62 21.13 11.87
CA GLY A 16 3.91 21.27 10.45
C GLY A 16 4.59 20.05 9.81
N ILE A 17 4.69 20.09 8.48
CA ILE A 17 5.28 19.02 7.67
C ILE A 17 6.79 19.14 7.70
N ASN A 18 7.41 18.65 8.77
CA ASN A 18 8.85 18.72 9.01
C ASN A 18 9.36 17.47 9.77
N GLY A 19 10.68 17.29 9.79
CA GLY A 19 11.35 16.20 10.51
C GLY A 19 10.89 14.83 10.01
N TRP A 20 10.59 13.91 10.93
CA TRP A 20 10.17 12.54 10.63
C TRP A 20 8.92 12.43 9.75
N LEU A 21 8.08 13.47 9.69
CA LEU A 21 6.87 13.47 8.86
C LEU A 21 7.18 13.57 7.36
N ILE A 22 8.40 13.96 6.98
CA ILE A 22 8.86 14.01 5.59
C ILE A 22 9.00 12.60 5.01
N LEU A 23 9.38 11.60 5.81
CA LEU A 23 9.57 10.23 5.33
C LEU A 23 8.26 9.58 4.84
N PRO A 24 7.14 9.60 5.61
CA PRO A 24 5.84 9.18 5.10
C PRO A 24 5.40 9.94 3.86
N LEU A 25 5.68 11.25 3.80
CA LEU A 25 5.32 12.07 2.65
C LEU A 25 6.07 11.64 1.39
N ILE A 26 7.38 11.43 1.46
CA ILE A 26 8.18 10.94 0.33
C ILE A 26 7.65 9.58 -0.14
N GLY A 27 7.42 8.65 0.80
CA GLY A 27 6.87 7.34 0.47
C GLY A 27 5.50 7.43 -0.20
N LEU A 28 4.65 8.34 0.28
CA LEU A 28 3.32 8.57 -0.27
C LEU A 28 3.37 9.22 -1.66
N LEU A 29 4.30 10.15 -1.90
CA LEU A 29 4.53 10.78 -3.21
C LEU A 29 5.09 9.77 -4.24
N TYR A 30 5.93 8.84 -3.79
CA TYR A 30 6.47 7.78 -4.64
C TYR A 30 5.43 6.71 -5.01
N ALA A 31 4.49 6.42 -4.10
CA ALA A 31 3.49 5.38 -4.24
C ALA A 31 2.74 5.37 -5.59
N PRO A 32 2.11 6.46 -6.07
CA PRO A 32 1.35 6.42 -7.33
C PRO A 32 2.23 6.03 -8.53
N PHE A 33 3.46 6.55 -8.60
CA PHE A 33 4.40 6.18 -9.66
C PHE A 33 4.80 4.71 -9.58
N HIS A 34 5.09 4.23 -8.37
CA HIS A 34 5.45 2.84 -8.15
C HIS A 34 4.33 1.86 -8.57
N TYR A 35 3.09 2.14 -8.17
CA TYR A 35 1.94 1.31 -8.52
C TYR A 35 1.58 1.41 -10.00
N LEU A 36 1.77 2.57 -10.62
CA LEU A 36 1.58 2.75 -12.06
C LEU A 36 2.58 1.92 -12.87
N LEU A 37 3.86 1.97 -12.50
CA LEU A 37 4.90 1.16 -13.13
C LEU A 37 4.61 -0.33 -12.96
N ARG A 38 4.20 -0.76 -11.76
CA ARG A 38 3.79 -2.15 -11.51
C ARG A 38 2.58 -2.56 -12.34
N PHE A 39 1.61 -1.68 -12.51
CA PHE A 39 0.41 -1.95 -13.31
C PHE A 39 0.78 -2.21 -14.77
N PHE A 40 1.60 -1.35 -15.37
CA PHE A 40 2.06 -1.55 -16.74
C PHE A 40 2.95 -2.78 -16.88
N SER A 41 3.91 -3.00 -15.98
CA SER A 41 4.75 -4.21 -16.03
C SER A 41 3.93 -5.48 -15.89
N HIS A 42 2.90 -5.46 -15.02
CA HIS A 42 2.00 -6.58 -14.82
C HIS A 42 1.19 -6.82 -16.10
N ILE A 43 0.47 -5.83 -16.60
CA ILE A 43 -0.37 -5.95 -17.80
C ILE A 43 0.42 -6.39 -19.02
N ILE A 44 1.61 -5.82 -19.26
CA ILE A 44 2.45 -6.22 -20.40
C ILE A 44 2.73 -7.72 -20.31
N THR A 45 3.22 -8.21 -19.18
CA THR A 45 3.52 -9.65 -18.97
C THR A 45 2.32 -10.56 -19.27
N TYR A 46 1.10 -10.15 -18.91
CA TYR A 46 -0.10 -10.95 -19.20
C TYR A 46 -0.61 -10.82 -20.63
N LEU A 47 -0.47 -9.65 -21.26
CA LEU A 47 -0.92 -9.43 -22.63
C LEU A 47 0.05 -10.05 -23.65
N THR A 48 1.34 -10.16 -23.35
CA THR A 48 2.35 -10.75 -24.25
C THR A 48 2.33 -12.30 -24.28
N ASN A 49 1.16 -12.91 -24.12
CA ASN A 49 0.83 -14.33 -24.39
C ASN A 49 1.44 -15.43 -23.49
N ASN A 50 2.51 -15.20 -22.73
CA ASN A 50 3.17 -16.33 -22.03
C ASN A 50 2.24 -17.06 -21.06
N ILE A 51 1.50 -16.35 -20.18
CA ILE A 51 0.71 -17.05 -19.16
C ILE A 51 -0.49 -17.80 -19.73
N TRP A 52 -1.18 -17.25 -20.74
CA TRP A 52 -2.35 -17.91 -21.34
C TRP A 52 -1.96 -19.17 -22.12
N VAL A 53 -0.87 -19.09 -22.88
CA VAL A 53 -0.33 -20.24 -23.62
C VAL A 53 0.18 -21.30 -22.65
N THR A 54 0.97 -20.92 -21.65
CA THR A 54 1.47 -21.86 -20.63
C THR A 54 0.33 -22.56 -19.87
N MET A 55 -0.78 -21.87 -19.59
CA MET A 55 -1.95 -22.53 -18.99
C MET A 55 -2.58 -23.59 -19.90
N ILE A 56 -2.60 -23.37 -21.21
CA ILE A 56 -3.13 -24.35 -22.18
C ILE A 56 -2.15 -25.53 -22.32
N GLU A 57 -0.85 -25.26 -22.41
CA GLU A 57 0.20 -26.28 -22.58
C GLU A 57 0.33 -27.22 -21.37
N LEU A 58 0.14 -26.69 -20.15
CA LEU A 58 0.24 -27.47 -18.92
C LEU A 58 -1.07 -28.19 -18.54
N ASP A 59 -2.12 -28.08 -19.35
CA ASP A 59 -3.45 -28.66 -19.11
C ASP A 59 -3.97 -28.37 -17.68
N VAL A 60 -3.75 -27.13 -17.18
CA VAL A 60 -4.24 -26.76 -15.85
C VAL A 60 -5.77 -26.83 -15.83
N SER A 61 -6.30 -27.33 -14.72
CA SER A 61 -7.74 -27.50 -14.55
C SER A 61 -8.50 -26.19 -14.75
N LYS A 62 -9.74 -26.28 -15.25
CA LYS A 62 -10.62 -25.11 -15.43
C LYS A 62 -10.74 -24.25 -14.16
N GLY A 63 -10.74 -24.86 -12.97
CA GLY A 63 -10.75 -24.15 -11.69
C GLY A 63 -9.50 -23.31 -11.47
N GLN A 64 -8.32 -23.85 -11.79
CA GLN A 64 -7.04 -23.11 -11.68
C GLN A 64 -6.96 -21.97 -12.70
N GLN A 65 -7.43 -22.17 -13.93
CA GLN A 65 -7.48 -21.12 -14.94
C GLN A 65 -8.36 -19.94 -14.48
N ILE A 66 -9.53 -20.22 -13.91
CA ILE A 66 -10.42 -19.19 -13.35
C ILE A 66 -9.74 -18.47 -12.19
N PHE A 67 -9.12 -19.21 -11.27
CA PHE A 67 -8.42 -18.63 -10.12
C PHE A 67 -7.29 -17.68 -10.55
N ILE A 68 -6.45 -18.10 -11.50
CA ILE A 68 -5.37 -17.28 -12.06
C ILE A 68 -5.94 -16.01 -12.69
N SER A 69 -6.93 -16.16 -13.58
CA SER A 69 -7.55 -15.05 -14.30
C SER A 69 -8.17 -14.01 -13.36
N VAL A 70 -8.92 -14.47 -12.35
CA VAL A 70 -9.54 -13.59 -11.34
C VAL A 70 -8.47 -12.90 -10.51
N THR A 71 -7.42 -13.62 -10.09
CA THR A 71 -6.31 -13.04 -9.32
C THR A 71 -5.66 -11.87 -10.07
N ILE A 72 -5.39 -12.04 -11.37
CA ILE A 72 -4.77 -11.01 -12.22
C ILE A 72 -5.67 -9.77 -12.33
N VAL A 73 -6.96 -9.96 -12.62
CA VAL A 73 -7.91 -8.87 -12.77
C VAL A 73 -8.08 -8.12 -11.45
N VAL A 74 -8.31 -8.83 -10.35
CA VAL A 74 -8.50 -8.21 -9.02
C VAL A 74 -7.23 -7.48 -8.58
N TYR A 75 -6.05 -8.07 -8.80
CA TYR A 75 -4.79 -7.40 -8.48
C TYR A 75 -4.60 -6.10 -9.28
N SER A 76 -4.91 -6.13 -10.57
CA SER A 76 -4.83 -4.96 -11.45
C SER A 76 -5.78 -3.84 -10.98
N LEU A 77 -7.00 -4.18 -10.58
CA LEU A 77 -7.96 -3.23 -10.02
C LEU A 77 -7.46 -2.64 -8.69
N ILE A 78 -6.84 -3.45 -7.83
CA ILE A 78 -6.26 -2.98 -6.58
C ILE A 78 -5.10 -2.02 -6.82
N LEU A 79 -4.24 -2.27 -7.82
CA LEU A 79 -3.18 -1.33 -8.18
C LEU A 79 -3.76 0.03 -8.58
N LEU A 80 -4.75 0.06 -9.47
CA LEU A 80 -5.44 1.29 -9.88
C LEU A 80 -6.10 2.01 -8.70
N LEU A 81 -6.81 1.26 -7.85
CA LEU A 81 -7.43 1.80 -6.65
C LEU A 81 -6.40 2.41 -5.70
N THR A 82 -5.23 1.76 -5.55
CA THR A 82 -4.16 2.24 -4.68
C THR A 82 -3.53 3.53 -5.20
N ILE A 83 -3.44 3.71 -6.53
CA ILE A 83 -3.02 4.98 -7.16
C ILE A 83 -4.01 6.10 -6.80
N VAL A 84 -5.31 5.84 -6.91
CA VAL A 84 -6.36 6.82 -6.57
C VAL A 84 -6.29 7.17 -5.08
N ILE A 85 -6.23 6.16 -4.19
CA ILE A 85 -6.17 6.36 -2.74
C ILE A 85 -4.91 7.14 -2.36
N SER A 86 -3.73 6.75 -2.86
CA SER A 86 -2.48 7.47 -2.55
C SER A 86 -2.55 8.93 -3.01
N THR A 87 -3.12 9.21 -4.17
CA THR A 87 -3.33 10.59 -4.66
C THR A 87 -4.25 11.40 -3.76
N ILE A 88 -5.37 10.82 -3.30
CA ILE A 88 -6.28 11.45 -2.34
C ILE A 88 -5.56 11.74 -1.01
N LEU A 89 -4.76 10.79 -0.52
CA LEU A 89 -3.99 10.97 0.71
C LEU A 89 -2.95 12.07 0.58
N ILE A 90 -2.26 12.20 -0.56
CA ILE A 90 -1.32 13.31 -0.83
C ILE A 90 -2.07 14.65 -0.68
N PHE A 91 -3.24 14.76 -1.30
CA PHE A 91 -4.05 15.98 -1.20
C PHE A 91 -4.47 16.26 0.26
N HIS A 92 -4.96 15.26 0.99
CA HIS A 92 -5.30 15.39 2.42
C HIS A 92 -4.08 15.76 3.28
N PHE A 93 -2.90 15.27 2.92
CA PHE A 93 -1.64 15.52 3.61
C PHE A 93 -1.29 17.00 3.56
N PHE A 94 -1.30 17.59 2.35
CA PHE A 94 -1.04 19.02 2.18
C PHE A 94 -2.16 19.91 2.72
N LYS A 95 -3.41 19.44 2.71
CA LYS A 95 -4.54 20.11 3.36
C LYS A 95 -4.56 19.94 4.88
N LYS A 96 -3.61 19.21 5.45
CA LYS A 96 -3.47 18.97 6.89
C LYS A 96 -4.76 18.46 7.54
N LYS A 97 -5.47 17.57 6.84
CA LYS A 97 -6.78 17.05 7.29
C LYS A 97 -6.66 16.25 8.57
N ARG A 98 -7.53 16.50 9.56
CA ARG A 98 -7.61 15.83 10.86
C ARG A 98 -7.86 14.33 10.75
N SER A 99 -8.52 13.92 9.68
CA SER A 99 -8.77 12.50 9.41
C SER A 99 -7.56 11.78 8.80
N LEU A 100 -6.55 12.50 8.30
CA LEU A 100 -5.42 11.90 7.59
C LEU A 100 -4.67 10.85 8.42
N PRO A 101 -4.32 11.04 9.70
CA PRO A 101 -3.57 10.02 10.45
C PRO A 101 -4.26 8.66 10.45
N LYS A 102 -5.59 8.64 10.65
CA LYS A 102 -6.39 7.41 10.60
C LYS A 102 -6.38 6.78 9.21
N HIS A 103 -6.51 7.58 8.15
CA HIS A 103 -6.45 7.07 6.78
C HIS A 103 -5.06 6.54 6.40
N MET A 104 -3.98 7.16 6.88
CA MET A 104 -2.61 6.67 6.66
C MET A 104 -2.40 5.31 7.33
N ILE A 105 -2.87 5.13 8.58
CA ILE A 105 -2.82 3.84 9.27
C ILE A 105 -3.57 2.77 8.47
N LEU A 106 -4.81 3.07 8.06
CA LEU A 106 -5.61 2.15 7.25
C LEU A 106 -4.93 1.81 5.93
N TYR A 107 -4.32 2.80 5.26
CA TYR A 107 -3.57 2.61 4.03
C TYR A 107 -2.37 1.68 4.21
N TYR A 108 -1.57 1.85 5.27
CA TYR A 108 -0.44 0.95 5.53
C TYR A 108 -0.90 -0.48 5.82
N ILE A 109 -1.94 -0.65 6.65
CA ILE A 109 -2.50 -1.97 6.95
C ILE A 109 -3.05 -2.63 5.68
N ALA A 110 -3.85 -1.90 4.89
CA ALA A 110 -4.45 -2.42 3.67
C ALA A 110 -3.38 -2.81 2.63
N THR A 111 -2.34 -1.98 2.46
CA THR A 111 -1.26 -2.29 1.52
C THR A 111 -0.41 -3.48 1.98
N ALA A 112 -0.13 -3.63 3.27
CA ALA A 112 0.56 -4.82 3.79
C ALA A 112 -0.28 -6.09 3.63
N ALA A 113 -1.59 -6.03 3.94
CA ALA A 113 -2.50 -7.15 3.75
C ALA A 113 -2.60 -7.55 2.27
N CYS A 114 -2.72 -6.59 1.35
CA CYS A 114 -2.75 -6.86 -0.09
C CYS A 114 -1.44 -7.52 -0.56
N LYS A 115 -0.28 -7.00 -0.14
CA LYS A 115 1.01 -7.61 -0.49
C LYS A 115 1.11 -9.06 -0.01
N PHE A 116 0.63 -9.35 1.20
CA PHE A 116 0.65 -10.69 1.75
C PHE A 116 -0.26 -11.64 0.96
N VAL A 117 -1.54 -11.27 0.77
CA VAL A 117 -2.53 -12.10 0.07
C VAL A 117 -2.13 -12.36 -1.38
N PHE A 118 -1.78 -11.31 -2.12
CA PHE A 118 -1.41 -11.46 -3.53
C PHE A 118 -0.02 -12.04 -3.70
N GLY A 119 0.93 -11.75 -2.82
CA GLY A 119 2.23 -12.40 -2.84
C GLY A 119 2.11 -13.91 -2.65
N PHE A 120 1.25 -14.37 -1.72
CA PHE A 120 0.96 -15.79 -1.56
C PHE A 120 0.30 -16.38 -2.81
N ALA A 121 -0.68 -15.69 -3.40
CA ALA A 121 -1.33 -16.12 -4.63
C ALA A 121 -0.32 -16.23 -5.79
N PHE A 122 0.59 -15.27 -5.96
CA PHE A 122 1.60 -15.31 -7.01
C PHE A 122 2.62 -16.43 -6.79
N VAL A 123 3.06 -16.68 -5.56
CA VAL A 123 3.90 -17.84 -5.25
C VAL A 123 3.17 -19.14 -5.58
N TYR A 124 1.88 -19.27 -5.24
CA TYR A 124 1.08 -20.44 -5.60
C TYR A 124 0.97 -20.63 -7.12
N ILE A 125 0.66 -19.55 -7.86
CA ILE A 125 0.56 -19.59 -9.33
C ILE A 125 1.92 -19.93 -9.96
N SER A 126 3.00 -19.34 -9.47
CA SER A 126 4.35 -19.63 -9.94
C SER A 126 4.71 -21.10 -9.73
N ASN A 127 4.47 -21.65 -8.53
CA ASN A 127 4.69 -23.06 -8.26
C ASN A 127 3.87 -23.98 -9.18
N LEU A 128 2.65 -23.58 -9.53
CA LEU A 128 1.76 -24.35 -10.39
C LEU A 128 2.24 -24.36 -11.85
N LEU A 129 2.72 -23.21 -12.36
CA LEU A 129 3.08 -23.05 -13.77
C LEU A 129 4.54 -23.41 -14.06
N TYR A 130 5.46 -23.14 -13.12
CA TYR A 130 6.90 -23.25 -13.34
C TYR A 130 7.60 -24.20 -12.37
N GLY A 131 6.87 -24.81 -11.44
CA GLY A 131 7.42 -25.67 -10.41
C GLY A 131 7.98 -24.91 -9.20
N VAL A 132 8.50 -25.65 -8.22
CA VAL A 132 8.90 -25.07 -6.94
C VAL A 132 10.17 -24.23 -7.07
N ASN A 133 10.03 -22.92 -6.91
CA ASN A 133 11.16 -21.99 -6.76
C ASN A 133 11.34 -21.59 -5.29
N HIS A 134 12.40 -22.07 -4.66
CA HIS A 134 12.71 -21.76 -3.26
C HIS A 134 13.12 -20.30 -3.04
N GLU A 135 13.75 -19.67 -4.04
CA GLU A 135 14.18 -18.28 -3.96
C GLU A 135 12.96 -17.33 -3.91
N GLU A 136 11.98 -17.54 -4.79
CA GLU A 136 10.74 -16.75 -4.81
C GLU A 136 9.96 -16.82 -3.48
N ARG A 137 9.95 -17.99 -2.84
CA ARG A 137 9.32 -18.16 -1.51
C ARG A 137 10.04 -17.36 -0.43
N PHE A 138 11.37 -17.39 -0.45
CA PHE A 138 12.18 -16.64 0.49
C PHE A 138 12.03 -15.13 0.28
N GLU A 139 12.06 -14.67 -0.97
CA GLU A 139 11.82 -13.28 -1.32
C GLU A 139 10.42 -12.81 -0.87
N PHE A 140 9.38 -13.59 -1.15
CA PHE A 140 8.02 -13.30 -0.69
C PHE A 140 7.96 -13.16 0.84
N ALA A 141 8.58 -14.09 1.58
CA ALA A 141 8.60 -14.05 3.04
C ALA A 141 9.31 -12.79 3.56
N ALA A 142 10.48 -12.47 2.99
CA ALA A 142 11.26 -11.30 3.37
C ALA A 142 10.50 -9.99 3.09
N VAL A 143 9.93 -9.84 1.90
CA VAL A 143 9.16 -8.63 1.50
C VAL A 143 7.90 -8.47 2.34
N SER A 144 7.21 -9.56 2.65
CA SER A 144 6.02 -9.55 3.49
C SER A 144 6.36 -9.14 4.92
N MET A 145 7.38 -9.75 5.51
CA MET A 145 7.83 -9.43 6.87
C MET A 145 8.26 -7.97 6.99
N MET A 146 9.03 -7.45 6.03
CA MET A 146 9.41 -6.04 6.01
C MET A 146 8.20 -5.11 5.86
N SER A 147 7.20 -5.50 5.07
CA SER A 147 5.96 -4.70 4.93
C SER A 147 5.18 -4.60 6.25
N PHE A 148 5.12 -5.68 7.04
CA PHE A 148 4.48 -5.65 8.37
C PHE A 148 5.27 -4.82 9.38
N ILE A 149 6.60 -4.93 9.40
CA ILE A 149 7.47 -4.13 10.28
C ILE A 149 7.29 -2.64 9.98
N LEU A 150 7.37 -2.25 8.70
CA LEU A 150 7.16 -0.85 8.29
C LEU A 150 5.76 -0.36 8.63
N THR A 151 4.73 -1.20 8.44
CA THR A 151 3.36 -0.87 8.83
C THR A 151 3.24 -0.63 10.33
N PHE A 152 3.85 -1.47 11.15
CA PHE A 152 3.83 -1.31 12.60
C PHE A 152 4.50 -0.01 13.04
N ILE A 153 5.70 0.28 12.51
CA ILE A 153 6.44 1.51 12.80
C ILE A 153 5.59 2.75 12.46
N TRP A 154 5.04 2.79 11.24
CA TRP A 154 4.28 3.95 10.81
C TRP A 154 2.92 4.05 11.49
N ALA A 155 2.23 2.93 11.72
CA ALA A 155 0.95 2.94 12.41
C ALA A 155 1.09 3.49 13.83
N ASN A 156 2.11 3.04 14.57
CA ASN A 156 2.39 3.56 15.91
C ASN A 156 2.76 5.05 15.85
N TYR A 157 3.62 5.46 14.91
CA TYR A 157 3.99 6.86 14.73
C TYR A 157 2.78 7.78 14.47
N PHE A 158 1.88 7.40 13.56
CA PHE A 158 0.68 8.19 13.25
C PHE A 158 -0.36 8.19 14.39
N ASN A 159 -0.32 7.20 15.28
CA ASN A 159 -1.25 7.08 16.40
C ASN A 159 -0.78 7.79 17.68
N GLU A 160 0.53 7.85 17.94
CA GLU A 160 1.06 8.36 19.21
C GLU A 160 1.85 9.67 19.09
N SER A 161 2.34 10.02 17.90
CA SER A 161 3.20 11.19 17.74
C SER A 161 2.44 12.50 18.01
N GLN A 162 2.93 13.28 18.99
CA GLN A 162 2.43 14.63 19.26
C GLN A 162 2.55 15.54 18.02
N ARG A 163 3.63 15.39 17.23
CA ARG A 163 3.82 16.17 15.99
C ARG A 163 2.70 15.92 14.99
N VAL A 164 2.30 14.65 14.81
CA VAL A 164 1.21 14.28 13.89
C VAL A 164 -0.09 14.93 14.35
N HIS A 165 -0.43 14.83 15.64
CA HIS A 165 -1.62 15.44 16.21
C HIS A 165 -1.64 16.96 16.10
N ASN A 166 -0.50 17.62 16.30
CA ASN A 166 -0.36 19.07 16.17
C ASN A 166 -0.38 19.54 14.70
N THR A 167 -0.05 18.66 13.74
CA THR A 167 0.02 19.02 12.32
C THR A 167 -1.31 18.86 11.61
N PHE A 168 -2.07 17.82 11.94
CA PHE A 168 -3.31 17.45 11.27
C PHE A 168 -4.53 17.83 12.11
N ILE A 169 -4.87 19.12 12.10
CA ILE A 169 -5.94 19.69 12.94
C ILE A 169 -7.14 20.23 12.16
N HIS A 170 -7.05 20.35 10.82
CA HIS A 170 -8.04 21.01 9.95
C HIS A 170 -9.01 20.04 9.26
#